data_AF-A0A7W8J7T9-F1
#
_entry.id   AF-A0A7W8J7T9-F1
#
_cell.length_a   1.000
_cell.length_b   1.000
_cell.length_c   1.000
_cell.angle_alpha   90.00
_cell.angle_beta   90.00
_cell.angle_gamma   90.00
#
_symmetry.space_group_name_H-M   'P 1'
#
loop_
_entity.id
_entity.type
_entity.pdbx_description
1 polymer ?
#
loop_
_entity_poly.entity_id
_entity_poly.type
_entity_poly.pdbx_seq_one_letter_code
_entity_poly.pdbx_strand_id
1 'polypeptide(L)'
;MKILNGKISNWMLAGVVALSATAVAGAQTAAGAGAQTAPAGQTAPAAQKSDAPLKLQSLGQDTKADPFPPVNQKFFTASTPTVDAVNAFLKALWGYDPDRIWRVEAIQTTSAPSVSKVVVFVSGKGPNAKVQPTVFFVTPDGKHAVAGDAVVPFGATPFADLRKTLQARADGATRGATSKDLLLVEFADLQCPHCKEAQSTMDQLVKDFPNARVVYQSFPLVDLHPFAFKAAAYGYCVQKQKNDAFFVYSAAVFDTQAALTEETGNQTLKDAVTKAGLDPAAIDACAATPATKDQVDASIKLAQDVGVEQTPMLAVNGHLLPLAGIPYETLKTIISYQASLDGVSTGATGPAVGRSSNPPTLGK
;
A
#
# COMPACT_ATOMS: atom_id res chain seq x y z
N MET A 1 -13.74 -14.75 21.54
CA MET A 1 -12.45 -15.15 20.92
C MET A 1 -11.52 -13.94 21.07
N LYS A 2 -10.47 -14.02 21.88
CA LYS A 2 -9.58 -12.88 22.19
C LYS A 2 -8.65 -12.64 20.99
N ILE A 3 -8.83 -11.52 20.29
CA ILE A 3 -7.93 -11.08 19.23
C ILE A 3 -6.74 -10.39 19.90
N LEU A 4 -5.52 -10.89 19.66
CA LEU A 4 -4.29 -10.24 20.10
C LEU A 4 -4.16 -8.89 19.39
N ASN A 5 -3.95 -7.82 20.17
CA ASN A 5 -3.49 -6.53 19.66
C ASN A 5 -2.16 -6.71 18.90
N GLY A 6 -2.24 -6.80 17.58
CA GLY A 6 -1.07 -6.70 16.70
C GLY A 6 -0.55 -5.27 16.73
N LYS A 7 0.67 -5.08 17.25
CA LYS A 7 1.45 -3.88 16.96
C LYS A 7 1.94 -4.00 15.52
N ILE A 8 1.26 -3.32 14.59
CA ILE A 8 1.60 -3.33 13.16
C ILE A 8 2.80 -2.43 12.91
N SER A 9 3.77 -2.95 12.16
CA SER A 9 5.06 -2.33 11.87
C SER A 9 4.95 -1.30 10.74
N ASN A 10 5.25 -0.03 11.04
CA ASN A 10 5.12 1.12 10.11
C ASN A 10 6.27 1.24 9.08
N TRP A 11 6.73 0.10 8.54
CA TRP A 11 8.01 0.02 7.83
C TRP A 11 8.00 0.54 6.39
N MET A 12 6.82 0.68 5.77
CA MET A 12 6.69 1.23 4.41
C MET A 12 6.93 2.74 4.35
N LEU A 13 6.75 3.46 5.46
CA LEU A 13 6.85 4.94 5.51
C LEU A 13 7.87 5.47 6.52
N ALA A 14 8.19 4.71 7.57
CA ALA A 14 9.11 5.16 8.62
C ALA A 14 10.32 4.22 8.70
N GLY A 15 11.53 4.77 8.49
CA GLY A 15 12.75 4.11 8.91
C GLY A 15 12.80 4.09 10.43
N VAL A 16 12.33 3.02 11.08
CA VAL A 16 12.20 2.99 12.54
C VAL A 16 12.44 1.60 13.14
N VAL A 17 13.37 1.64 14.10
CA VAL A 17 13.58 0.82 15.31
C VAL A 17 14.20 -0.58 15.14
N ALA A 18 15.47 -0.62 15.54
CA ALA A 18 16.20 -1.80 15.94
C ALA A 18 15.45 -2.58 17.02
N LEU A 19 15.23 -3.88 16.78
CA LEU A 19 14.97 -4.83 17.86
C LEU A 19 16.31 -5.33 18.41
N SER A 20 16.57 -4.97 19.66
CA SER A 20 17.60 -5.55 20.52
C SER A 20 17.39 -7.05 20.68
N ALA A 21 18.45 -7.81 20.43
CA ALA A 21 18.51 -9.24 20.68
C ALA A 21 18.46 -9.53 22.19
N THR A 22 17.49 -10.32 22.63
CA THR A 22 17.59 -11.11 23.85
C THR A 22 17.79 -12.56 23.47
N ALA A 23 18.96 -13.08 23.84
CA ALA A 23 19.27 -14.49 23.79
C ALA A 23 18.39 -15.25 24.79
N VAL A 24 17.81 -16.37 24.36
CA VAL A 24 17.36 -17.42 25.27
C VAL A 24 17.98 -18.74 24.80
N ALA A 25 18.77 -19.32 25.68
CA ALA A 25 19.35 -20.63 25.54
C ALA A 25 18.33 -21.72 25.95
N GLY A 26 18.30 -22.79 25.17
CA GLY A 26 18.13 -24.19 25.60
C GLY A 26 16.80 -24.64 26.22
N ALA A 27 16.10 -25.53 25.52
CA ALA A 27 15.62 -26.81 26.06
C ALA A 27 15.19 -27.76 24.92
N GLN A 28 15.46 -29.05 25.13
CA GLN A 28 15.34 -30.16 24.20
C GLN A 28 13.93 -30.78 24.11
N THR A 29 13.69 -31.42 22.96
CA THR A 29 12.88 -32.64 22.70
C THR A 29 11.41 -32.71 23.11
N ALA A 30 10.55 -32.94 22.11
CA ALA A 30 9.63 -34.08 22.07
C ALA A 30 9.14 -34.34 20.64
N ALA A 31 9.09 -35.61 20.28
CA ALA A 31 8.77 -36.17 18.97
C ALA A 31 7.26 -36.25 18.69
N GLY A 32 6.89 -36.37 17.41
CA GLY A 32 5.57 -36.85 16.98
C GLY A 32 5.08 -36.29 15.64
N ALA A 33 5.74 -36.64 14.53
CA ALA A 33 5.24 -36.34 13.18
C ALA A 33 4.46 -37.53 12.62
N GLY A 34 3.13 -37.39 12.54
CA GLY A 34 2.28 -38.19 11.67
C GLY A 34 2.32 -37.60 10.26
N ALA A 35 2.82 -38.38 9.31
CA ALA A 35 2.90 -38.03 7.89
C ALA A 35 1.53 -38.10 7.22
N GLN A 36 1.19 -37.07 6.44
CA GLN A 36 0.20 -37.19 5.35
C GLN A 36 0.81 -36.66 4.06
N THR A 37 0.76 -37.52 3.05
CA THR A 37 1.39 -37.43 1.73
C THR A 37 0.65 -36.45 0.82
N ALA A 38 1.40 -35.54 0.18
CA ALA A 38 0.91 -34.72 -0.92
C ALA A 38 1.08 -35.47 -2.26
N PRO A 39 0.16 -35.34 -3.24
CA PRO A 39 0.32 -35.96 -4.55
C PRO A 39 1.35 -35.21 -5.40
N ALA A 40 2.13 -36.00 -6.12
CA ALA A 40 3.15 -35.55 -7.06
C ALA A 40 2.53 -35.00 -8.36
N GLY A 41 3.22 -34.03 -8.96
CA GLY A 41 3.21 -33.85 -10.41
C GLY A 41 2.80 -32.48 -10.91
N GLN A 42 3.73 -31.52 -10.89
CA GLN A 42 3.93 -30.55 -11.97
C GLN A 42 5.37 -30.03 -11.85
N THR A 43 6.22 -30.43 -12.79
CA THR A 43 7.63 -30.05 -12.90
C THR A 43 7.74 -28.53 -13.06
N ALA A 44 8.34 -27.87 -12.07
CA ALA A 44 8.83 -26.50 -12.22
C ALA A 44 9.89 -26.46 -13.34
N PRO A 45 9.90 -25.43 -14.22
CA PRO A 45 10.96 -25.28 -15.20
C PRO A 45 12.31 -25.06 -14.48
N ALA A 46 13.35 -25.68 -15.01
CA ALA A 46 14.69 -25.66 -14.44
C ALA A 46 15.20 -24.23 -14.23
N ALA A 47 15.63 -23.93 -13.01
CA ALA A 47 16.33 -22.70 -12.69
C ALA A 47 17.56 -22.56 -13.59
N GLN A 48 17.59 -21.52 -14.43
CA GLN A 48 18.80 -21.14 -15.15
C GLN A 48 19.87 -20.74 -14.13
N LYS A 49 20.98 -21.49 -14.10
CA LYS A 49 22.20 -21.09 -13.40
C LYS A 49 22.75 -19.84 -14.10
N SER A 50 22.71 -18.71 -13.41
CA SER A 50 23.43 -17.50 -13.83
C SER A 50 24.87 -17.61 -13.32
N ASP A 51 25.80 -17.96 -14.20
CA ASP A 51 27.24 -18.08 -13.90
C ASP A 51 27.99 -16.72 -13.92
N ALA A 52 27.27 -15.59 -14.00
CA ALA A 52 27.88 -14.27 -13.96
C ALA A 52 28.07 -13.77 -12.52
N PRO A 53 29.26 -13.22 -12.15
CA PRO A 53 29.45 -12.62 -10.83
C PRO A 53 28.46 -11.48 -10.61
N LEU A 54 27.84 -11.46 -9.42
CA LEU A 54 26.92 -10.39 -9.01
C LEU A 54 27.60 -9.03 -9.16
N LYS A 55 27.06 -8.19 -10.05
CA LYS A 55 27.55 -6.82 -10.23
C LYS A 55 27.20 -6.01 -8.99
N LEU A 56 28.23 -5.60 -8.24
CA LEU A 56 28.07 -4.74 -7.08
C LEU A 56 27.69 -3.32 -7.52
N GLN A 57 26.82 -2.69 -6.75
CA GLN A 57 26.40 -1.32 -6.98
C GLN A 57 27.53 -0.34 -6.60
N SER A 58 27.91 0.54 -7.52
CA SER A 58 28.69 1.74 -7.23
C SER A 58 27.75 2.92 -7.08
N LEU A 59 27.95 3.74 -6.04
CA LEU A 59 27.23 5.01 -5.89
C LEU A 59 27.93 6.07 -6.76
N GLY A 60 27.16 6.92 -7.44
CA GLY A 60 27.67 7.98 -8.30
C GLY A 60 28.61 8.95 -7.56
N GLN A 61 29.53 9.58 -8.30
CA GLN A 61 30.55 10.48 -7.76
C GLN A 61 29.99 11.85 -7.35
N ASP A 62 29.25 11.91 -6.24
CA ASP A 62 29.03 13.16 -5.51
C ASP A 62 29.87 13.09 -4.22
N THR A 63 31.08 13.64 -4.28
CA THR A 63 32.07 14.08 -3.25
C THR A 63 31.92 13.72 -1.74
N LYS A 64 31.25 12.64 -1.35
CA LYS A 64 31.21 12.11 0.02
C LYS A 64 31.78 10.70 0.03
N ALA A 65 32.53 10.36 1.08
CA ALA A 65 32.94 8.98 1.32
C ALA A 65 31.68 8.10 1.38
N ASP A 66 31.70 6.98 0.66
CA ASP A 66 30.65 5.97 0.69
C ASP A 66 30.33 5.61 2.15
N PRO A 67 29.11 5.90 2.64
CA PRO A 67 28.79 5.74 4.06
C PRO A 67 28.62 4.28 4.46
N PHE A 68 28.58 3.36 3.49
CA PHE A 68 28.35 1.95 3.74
C PHE A 68 29.68 1.19 3.83
N PRO A 69 29.80 0.16 4.71
CA PRO A 69 31.01 -0.65 4.83
C PRO A 69 31.20 -1.58 3.63
N PRO A 70 32.43 -1.84 3.14
CA PRO A 70 32.66 -2.61 1.91
C PRO A 70 31.91 -3.94 1.85
N VAL A 71 31.34 -4.24 0.68
CA VAL A 71 30.55 -5.45 0.47
C VAL A 71 31.41 -6.70 0.62
N ASN A 72 30.95 -7.65 1.44
CA ASN A 72 31.61 -8.94 1.61
C ASN A 72 30.92 -10.02 0.77
N GLN A 73 31.61 -10.48 -0.29
CA GLN A 73 31.10 -11.49 -1.23
C GLN A 73 30.68 -12.81 -0.56
N LYS A 74 31.24 -13.14 0.61
CA LYS A 74 30.87 -14.36 1.35
C LYS A 74 29.41 -14.34 1.84
N PHE A 75 28.76 -13.18 1.87
CA PHE A 75 27.36 -13.05 2.28
C PHE A 75 26.35 -13.17 1.12
N PHE A 76 26.81 -13.48 -0.10
CA PHE A 76 25.96 -13.72 -1.26
C PHE A 76 25.94 -15.21 -1.58
N THR A 77 25.21 -15.98 -0.77
CA THR A 77 25.14 -17.44 -0.89
C THR A 77 23.92 -17.92 -1.68
N ALA A 78 22.88 -17.09 -1.84
CA ALA A 78 21.72 -17.42 -2.64
C ALA A 78 21.85 -16.87 -4.08
N SER A 79 21.34 -17.62 -5.05
CA SER A 79 21.36 -17.27 -6.48
C SER A 79 20.21 -16.36 -6.91
N THR A 80 19.14 -16.29 -6.12
CA THR A 80 17.97 -15.42 -6.35
C THR A 80 17.53 -14.77 -5.03
N PRO A 81 16.99 -13.54 -5.04
CA PRO A 81 16.96 -12.61 -6.17
C PRO A 81 18.37 -12.10 -6.54
N THR A 82 18.51 -11.44 -7.69
CA THR A 82 19.75 -10.71 -8.02
C THR A 82 19.79 -9.37 -7.27
N VAL A 83 21.00 -8.79 -7.13
CA VAL A 83 21.16 -7.42 -6.60
C VAL A 83 20.34 -6.41 -7.41
N ASP A 84 20.30 -6.55 -8.74
CA ASP A 84 19.52 -5.67 -9.62
C ASP A 84 18.00 -5.80 -9.37
N ALA A 85 17.50 -7.01 -9.15
CA ALA A 85 16.09 -7.23 -8.83
C ALA A 85 15.72 -6.59 -7.47
N VAL A 86 16.59 -6.73 -6.46
CA VAL A 86 16.43 -6.04 -5.18
C VAL A 86 16.45 -4.52 -5.37
N ASN A 87 17.40 -4.00 -6.13
CA ASN A 87 17.50 -2.56 -6.39
C ASN A 87 16.30 -2.00 -7.15
N ALA A 88 15.76 -2.73 -8.13
CA ALA A 88 14.55 -2.35 -8.83
C ALA A 88 13.34 -2.27 -7.88
N PHE A 89 13.22 -3.25 -6.97
CA PHE A 89 12.18 -3.25 -5.94
C PHE A 89 12.32 -2.07 -4.97
N LEU A 90 13.51 -1.84 -4.41
CA LEU A 90 13.77 -0.72 -3.50
C LEU A 90 13.56 0.64 -4.19
N LYS A 91 13.89 0.74 -5.48
CA LYS A 91 13.60 1.93 -6.28
C LYS A 91 12.09 2.14 -6.44
N ALA A 92 11.31 1.09 -6.65
CA ALA A 92 9.85 1.21 -6.70
C ALA A 92 9.27 1.68 -5.35
N LEU A 93 9.78 1.17 -4.24
CA LEU A 93 9.32 1.53 -2.89
C LEU A 93 9.74 2.92 -2.44
N TRP A 94 11.02 3.28 -2.62
CA TRP A 94 11.62 4.43 -1.93
C TRP A 94 12.27 5.45 -2.86
N GLY A 95 12.26 5.23 -4.18
CA GLY A 95 12.93 6.13 -5.11
C GLY A 95 12.30 7.53 -5.22
N TYR A 96 11.16 7.76 -4.56
CA TYR A 96 10.57 9.09 -4.38
C TYR A 96 11.37 9.98 -3.42
N ASP A 97 12.18 9.38 -2.54
CA ASP A 97 12.96 10.08 -1.50
C ASP A 97 14.41 10.29 -2.01
N PRO A 98 14.78 11.49 -2.48
CA PRO A 98 16.09 11.74 -3.08
C PRO A 98 17.23 11.72 -2.06
N ASP A 99 16.93 11.84 -0.77
CA ASP A 99 17.92 11.80 0.30
C ASP A 99 18.23 10.38 0.75
N ARG A 100 17.39 9.41 0.37
CA ARG A 100 17.61 8.01 0.70
C ARG A 100 18.63 7.37 -0.23
N ILE A 101 19.58 6.69 0.38
CA ILE A 101 20.55 5.83 -0.29
C ILE A 101 20.51 4.46 0.35
N TRP A 102 20.84 3.43 -0.42
CA TRP A 102 20.91 2.07 0.06
C TRP A 102 21.99 1.27 -0.65
N ARG A 103 22.39 0.16 -0.04
CA ARG A 103 23.20 -0.87 -0.66
C ARG A 103 22.75 -2.25 -0.21
N VAL A 104 22.68 -3.18 -1.17
CA VAL A 104 22.48 -4.61 -0.87
C VAL A 104 23.79 -5.17 -0.32
N GLU A 105 23.78 -5.62 0.93
CA GLU A 105 24.96 -6.12 1.65
C GLU A 105 25.02 -7.65 1.71
N ALA A 106 23.87 -8.33 1.59
CA ALA A 106 23.82 -9.78 1.58
C ALA A 106 22.57 -10.30 0.86
N ILE A 107 22.72 -11.46 0.20
CA ILE A 107 21.61 -12.28 -0.30
C ILE A 107 21.95 -13.73 0.07
N GLN A 108 21.32 -14.23 1.12
CA GLN A 108 21.69 -15.48 1.78
C GLN A 108 20.63 -16.54 1.61
N THR A 109 21.06 -17.79 1.41
CA THR A 109 20.20 -18.97 1.58
C THR A 109 19.69 -19.04 3.02
N THR A 110 18.46 -19.52 3.20
CA THR A 110 17.90 -19.77 4.53
C THR A 110 17.69 -21.26 4.77
N SER A 111 17.28 -21.63 5.99
CA SER A 111 16.85 -23.00 6.30
C SER A 111 15.55 -23.37 5.61
N ALA A 112 14.73 -22.38 5.22
CA ALA A 112 13.55 -22.60 4.40
C ALA A 112 13.97 -22.76 2.93
N PRO A 113 13.64 -23.89 2.27
CA PRO A 113 14.05 -24.12 0.89
C PRO A 113 13.59 -23.00 -0.03
N SER A 114 14.50 -22.52 -0.88
CA SER A 114 14.24 -21.49 -1.90
C SER A 114 13.74 -20.14 -1.37
N VAL A 115 13.84 -19.88 -0.07
CA VAL A 115 13.64 -18.56 0.53
C VAL A 115 15.00 -17.91 0.76
N SER A 116 15.14 -16.67 0.29
CA SER A 116 16.39 -15.92 0.39
C SER A 116 16.26 -14.76 1.36
N LYS A 117 17.21 -14.64 2.28
CA LYS A 117 17.32 -13.51 3.19
C LYS A 117 18.12 -12.40 2.51
N VAL A 118 17.51 -11.24 2.35
CA VAL A 118 18.15 -10.05 1.80
C VAL A 118 18.45 -9.08 2.94
N VAL A 119 19.70 -8.61 2.99
CA VAL A 119 20.13 -7.55 3.92
C VAL A 119 20.51 -6.32 3.10
N VAL A 120 19.85 -5.22 3.39
CA VAL A 120 20.06 -3.92 2.75
C VAL A 120 20.49 -2.94 3.82
N PHE A 121 21.56 -2.20 3.59
CA PHE A 121 21.90 -1.07 4.43
C PHE A 121 21.27 0.19 3.83
N VAL A 122 20.58 0.96 4.65
CA VAL A 122 19.87 2.18 4.26
C VAL A 122 20.45 3.34 5.04
N SER A 123 20.65 4.48 4.39
CA SER A 123 21.11 5.71 5.03
C SER A 123 20.52 6.93 4.31
N GLY A 124 20.74 8.10 4.90
CA GLY A 124 20.49 9.39 4.26
C GLY A 124 21.76 9.99 3.66
N LYS A 125 21.62 10.96 2.74
CA LYS A 125 22.75 11.74 2.21
C LYS A 125 23.32 12.75 3.21
N GLY A 126 22.54 13.14 4.23
CA GLY A 126 22.92 14.13 5.24
C GLY A 126 24.21 13.79 6.03
N PRO A 127 24.91 14.79 6.60
CA PRO A 127 26.23 14.61 7.21
C PRO A 127 26.25 13.67 8.42
N ASN A 128 25.15 13.62 9.18
CA ASN A 128 25.01 12.78 10.38
C ASN A 128 24.08 11.57 10.16
N ALA A 129 23.82 11.20 8.91
CA ALA A 129 22.94 10.10 8.59
C ALA A 129 23.54 8.77 9.05
N LYS A 130 22.78 8.02 9.84
CA LYS A 130 23.19 6.71 10.34
C LYS A 130 22.81 5.63 9.35
N VAL A 131 23.72 4.69 9.11
CA VAL A 131 23.43 3.46 8.38
C VAL A 131 22.57 2.56 9.26
N GLN A 132 21.46 2.07 8.71
CA GLN A 132 20.55 1.13 9.37
C GLN A 132 20.39 -0.12 8.51
N PRO A 133 20.56 -1.33 9.07
CA PRO A 133 20.26 -2.55 8.36
C PRO A 133 18.74 -2.75 8.25
N THR A 134 18.32 -3.19 7.08
CA THR A 134 16.96 -3.56 6.70
C THR A 134 17.01 -4.99 6.20
N VAL A 135 16.21 -5.88 6.80
CA VAL A 135 16.16 -7.30 6.44
C VAL A 135 14.77 -7.66 5.96
N PHE A 136 14.70 -8.38 4.84
CA PHE A 136 13.49 -9.02 4.36
C PHE A 136 13.83 -10.36 3.71
N PHE A 137 12.83 -11.17 3.44
CA PHE A 137 12.97 -12.47 2.81
C PHE A 137 12.24 -12.47 1.47
N VAL A 138 12.83 -13.01 0.42
CA VAL A 138 12.15 -13.18 -0.87
C VAL A 138 11.67 -14.62 -0.98
N THR A 139 10.40 -14.78 -1.34
CA THR A 139 9.72 -16.08 -1.45
C THR A 139 10.18 -16.84 -2.72
N PRO A 140 9.96 -18.17 -2.77
CA PRO A 140 10.41 -19.00 -3.88
C PRO A 140 9.81 -18.62 -5.25
N ASP A 141 8.64 -17.98 -5.26
CA ASP A 141 7.98 -17.52 -6.48
C ASP A 141 8.66 -16.29 -7.12
N GLY A 142 9.60 -15.64 -6.40
CA GLY A 142 10.26 -14.41 -6.84
C GLY A 142 9.33 -13.21 -7.02
N LYS A 143 8.10 -13.29 -6.49
CA LYS A 143 7.04 -12.28 -6.63
C LYS A 143 6.60 -11.68 -5.31
N HIS A 144 6.97 -12.28 -4.18
CA HIS A 144 6.67 -11.73 -2.87
C HIS A 144 7.93 -11.60 -2.01
N ALA A 145 7.84 -10.70 -1.05
CA ALA A 145 8.81 -10.56 0.02
C ALA A 145 8.09 -10.57 1.37
N VAL A 146 8.75 -11.11 2.40
CA VAL A 146 8.29 -11.09 3.78
C VAL A 146 9.17 -10.09 4.54
N ALA A 147 8.56 -9.05 5.07
CA ALA A 147 9.23 -8.02 5.86
C ALA A 147 8.46 -7.82 7.17
N GLY A 148 9.08 -8.19 8.29
CA GLY A 148 8.37 -8.28 9.57
C GLY A 148 7.29 -9.37 9.53
N ASP A 149 6.06 -8.97 9.80
CA ASP A 149 4.84 -9.79 9.76
C ASP A 149 4.06 -9.69 8.43
N ALA A 150 4.47 -8.81 7.52
CA ALA A 150 3.78 -8.56 6.27
C ALA A 150 4.39 -9.33 5.08
N VAL A 151 3.51 -9.83 4.21
CA VAL A 151 3.86 -10.32 2.86
C VAL A 151 3.54 -9.20 1.87
N VAL A 152 4.54 -8.77 1.11
CA VAL A 152 4.44 -7.65 0.16
C VAL A 152 4.81 -8.12 -1.25
N PRO A 153 4.22 -7.55 -2.31
CA PRO A 153 4.67 -7.82 -3.66
C PRO A 153 6.14 -7.39 -3.85
N PHE A 154 6.91 -8.20 -4.58
CA PHE A 154 8.33 -8.00 -4.87
C PHE A 154 8.55 -7.91 -6.39
N GLY A 155 9.54 -7.11 -6.79
CA GLY A 155 9.96 -6.95 -8.18
C GLY A 155 10.02 -5.48 -8.61
N ALA A 156 10.27 -5.24 -9.89
CA ALA A 156 10.42 -3.89 -10.45
C ALA A 156 9.10 -3.09 -10.49
N THR A 157 7.96 -3.78 -10.55
CA THR A 157 6.61 -3.19 -10.62
C THR A 157 5.70 -3.84 -9.58
N PRO A 158 6.01 -3.72 -8.28
CA PRO A 158 5.35 -4.48 -7.22
C PRO A 158 3.85 -4.15 -7.10
N PHE A 159 3.43 -2.97 -7.55
CA PHE A 159 2.05 -2.50 -7.40
C PHE A 159 1.14 -2.76 -8.60
N ALA A 160 1.66 -3.34 -9.69
CA ALA A 160 0.92 -3.47 -10.96
C ALA A 160 -0.33 -4.35 -10.85
N ASP A 161 -0.26 -5.47 -10.12
CA ASP A 161 -1.39 -6.38 -9.96
C ASP A 161 -2.50 -5.77 -9.08
N LEU A 162 -2.12 -5.05 -8.02
CA LEU A 162 -3.05 -4.29 -7.18
C LEU A 162 -3.69 -3.16 -7.99
N ARG A 163 -2.90 -2.41 -8.78
CA ARG A 163 -3.40 -1.38 -9.69
C ARG A 163 -4.49 -1.93 -10.61
N LYS A 164 -4.22 -3.07 -11.27
CA LYS A 164 -5.19 -3.73 -12.16
C LYS A 164 -6.45 -4.15 -11.43
N THR A 165 -6.30 -4.70 -10.22
CA THR A 165 -7.42 -5.10 -9.36
C THR A 165 -8.30 -3.90 -9.01
N LEU A 166 -7.71 -2.78 -8.59
CA LEU A 166 -8.42 -1.55 -8.27
C LEU A 166 -9.07 -0.91 -9.50
N GLN A 167 -8.40 -0.92 -10.66
CA GLN A 167 -8.99 -0.44 -11.91
C GLN A 167 -10.25 -1.22 -12.28
N ALA A 168 -10.28 -2.53 -12.03
CA ALA A 168 -11.40 -3.39 -12.32
C ALA A 168 -12.54 -3.32 -11.28
N ARG A 169 -12.21 -3.20 -10.00
CA ARG A 169 -13.15 -3.41 -8.89
C ARG A 169 -13.50 -2.17 -8.08
N ALA A 170 -12.66 -1.13 -8.08
CA ALA A 170 -12.98 0.10 -7.35
C ALA A 170 -14.08 0.86 -8.09
N ASP A 171 -15.20 1.04 -7.39
CA ASP A 171 -16.50 1.43 -7.93
C ASP A 171 -17.25 2.46 -7.08
N GLY A 172 -16.66 2.91 -5.98
CA GLY A 172 -17.24 3.96 -5.15
C GLY A 172 -17.31 5.33 -5.85
N ALA A 173 -17.83 6.33 -5.14
CA ALA A 173 -18.05 7.66 -5.71
C ALA A 173 -16.74 8.31 -6.16
N THR A 174 -16.78 9.07 -7.25
CA THR A 174 -15.57 9.53 -7.93
C THR A 174 -15.49 11.04 -8.16
N ARG A 175 -14.28 11.58 -8.11
CA ARG A 175 -13.93 12.97 -8.48
C ARG A 175 -12.74 12.97 -9.43
N GLY A 176 -12.52 14.09 -10.11
CA GLY A 176 -11.40 14.26 -11.04
C GLY A 176 -11.64 13.60 -12.39
N ALA A 177 -10.60 13.02 -12.97
CA ALA A 177 -10.61 12.50 -14.33
C ALA A 177 -11.52 11.25 -14.51
N THR A 178 -11.97 11.04 -15.74
CA THR A 178 -12.67 9.81 -16.14
C THR A 178 -11.70 8.64 -16.33
N SER A 179 -10.49 8.91 -16.81
CA SER A 179 -9.44 7.91 -16.99
C SER A 179 -9.00 7.31 -15.65
N LYS A 180 -8.71 6.00 -15.63
CA LYS A 180 -8.14 5.28 -14.47
C LYS A 180 -6.61 5.12 -14.57
N ASP A 181 -5.93 5.92 -15.39
CA ASP A 181 -4.48 5.83 -15.59
C ASP A 181 -3.71 6.24 -14.33
N LEU A 182 -4.09 7.38 -13.72
CA LEU A 182 -3.70 7.76 -12.39
C LEU A 182 -4.91 7.56 -11.46
N LEU A 183 -4.96 6.42 -10.80
CA LEU A 183 -6.06 6.03 -9.93
C LEU A 183 -5.66 6.21 -8.47
N LEU A 184 -6.39 7.07 -7.76
CA LEU A 184 -6.26 7.30 -6.33
C LEU A 184 -7.51 6.72 -5.64
N VAL A 185 -7.38 5.63 -4.90
CA VAL A 185 -8.51 4.99 -4.20
C VAL A 185 -8.34 5.19 -2.70
N GLU A 186 -9.20 6.00 -2.09
CA GLU A 186 -9.30 6.16 -0.65
C GLU A 186 -10.22 5.08 -0.08
N PHE A 187 -9.70 4.21 0.76
CA PHE A 187 -10.51 3.33 1.60
C PHE A 187 -10.82 4.03 2.91
N ALA A 188 -12.10 4.33 3.13
CA ALA A 188 -12.54 5.17 4.22
C ALA A 188 -13.85 4.70 4.87
N ASP A 189 -14.00 5.10 6.12
CA ASP A 189 -15.15 4.82 6.99
C ASP A 189 -15.78 6.16 7.42
N LEU A 190 -17.08 6.33 7.16
CA LEU A 190 -17.81 7.56 7.45
C LEU A 190 -17.96 7.86 8.95
N GLN A 191 -17.71 6.90 9.83
CA GLN A 191 -17.71 7.07 11.29
C GLN A 191 -16.28 7.16 11.88
N CYS A 192 -15.23 6.99 11.07
CA CYS A 192 -13.84 7.13 11.50
C CYS A 192 -13.41 8.61 11.59
N PRO A 193 -12.91 9.09 12.76
CA PRO A 193 -12.42 10.46 12.90
C PRO A 193 -11.22 10.80 12.02
N HIS A 194 -10.30 9.86 11.83
CA HIS A 194 -9.14 10.08 10.95
C HIS A 194 -9.53 10.16 9.46
N CYS A 195 -10.61 9.48 9.05
CA CYS A 195 -11.16 9.65 7.70
C CYS A 195 -11.73 11.05 7.49
N LYS A 196 -12.37 11.62 8.52
CA LYS A 196 -12.82 13.03 8.49
C LYS A 196 -11.65 13.99 8.32
N GLU A 197 -10.58 13.82 9.11
CA GLU A 197 -9.38 14.66 9.04
C GLU A 197 -8.72 14.61 7.64
N ALA A 198 -8.71 13.41 7.02
CA ALA A 198 -8.14 13.18 5.70
C ALA A 198 -8.89 13.86 4.54
N GLN A 199 -10.17 14.23 4.69
CA GLN A 199 -10.95 14.77 3.56
C GLN A 199 -10.35 16.06 2.98
N SER A 200 -9.74 16.91 3.82
CA SER A 200 -9.05 18.12 3.34
C SER A 200 -7.87 17.80 2.42
N THR A 201 -7.12 16.74 2.73
CA THR A 201 -6.04 16.22 1.88
C THR A 201 -6.59 15.70 0.56
N MET A 202 -7.68 14.92 0.60
CA MET A 202 -8.29 14.37 -0.61
C MET A 202 -8.85 15.45 -1.55
N ASP A 203 -9.46 16.49 -0.98
CA ASP A 203 -9.92 17.66 -1.73
C ASP A 203 -8.77 18.40 -2.43
N GLN A 204 -7.62 18.51 -1.75
CA GLN A 204 -6.44 19.12 -2.34
C GLN A 204 -5.82 18.22 -3.42
N LEU A 205 -5.80 16.89 -3.24
CA LEU A 205 -5.32 15.95 -4.27
C LEU A 205 -6.12 16.05 -5.57
N VAL A 206 -7.45 16.20 -5.50
CA VAL A 206 -8.29 16.39 -6.70
C VAL A 206 -7.88 17.64 -7.49
N LYS A 207 -7.46 18.72 -6.80
CA LYS A 207 -7.03 19.98 -7.43
C LYS A 207 -5.62 19.88 -8.01
N ASP A 208 -4.69 19.31 -7.24
CA ASP A 208 -3.27 19.24 -7.60
C ASP A 208 -2.97 18.19 -8.68
N PHE A 209 -3.82 17.17 -8.81
CA PHE A 209 -3.68 16.09 -9.80
C PHE A 209 -4.92 15.99 -10.71
N PRO A 210 -5.09 16.91 -11.68
CA PRO A 210 -6.31 16.97 -12.50
C PRO A 210 -6.50 15.75 -13.41
N ASN A 211 -5.44 14.99 -13.69
CA ASN A 211 -5.55 13.72 -14.43
C ASN A 211 -5.85 12.52 -13.52
N ALA A 212 -5.87 12.70 -12.20
CA ALA A 212 -6.21 11.62 -11.28
C ALA A 212 -7.72 11.37 -11.27
N ARG A 213 -8.11 10.10 -11.31
CA ARG A 213 -9.43 9.67 -10.85
C ARG A 213 -9.33 9.35 -9.37
N VAL A 214 -10.05 10.10 -8.56
CA VAL A 214 -10.11 9.92 -7.11
C VAL A 214 -11.39 9.17 -6.77
N VAL A 215 -11.28 8.04 -6.09
CA VAL A 215 -12.40 7.17 -5.70
C VAL A 215 -12.49 7.11 -4.18
N TYR A 216 -13.67 7.39 -3.63
CA TYR A 216 -13.99 7.03 -2.25
C TYR A 216 -14.54 5.61 -2.23
N GLN A 217 -13.78 4.66 -1.69
CA GLN A 217 -14.17 3.26 -1.55
C GLN A 217 -14.54 2.98 -0.09
N SER A 218 -15.76 2.54 0.16
CA SER A 218 -16.26 2.30 1.51
C SER A 218 -15.54 1.12 2.19
N PHE A 219 -14.93 1.34 3.35
CA PHE A 219 -14.37 0.28 4.17
C PHE A 219 -14.80 0.46 5.64
N PRO A 220 -16.09 0.20 5.95
CA PRO A 220 -16.62 0.37 7.30
C PRO A 220 -16.00 -0.62 8.28
N LEU A 221 -15.37 -0.12 9.35
CA LEU A 221 -14.76 -0.91 10.42
C LEU A 221 -15.83 -1.26 11.46
N VAL A 222 -16.74 -2.17 11.10
CA VAL A 222 -17.99 -2.44 11.84
C VAL A 222 -17.81 -2.84 13.31
N ASP A 223 -16.66 -3.44 13.66
CA ASP A 223 -16.34 -3.81 15.04
C ASP A 223 -15.99 -2.60 15.92
N LEU A 224 -15.52 -1.51 15.30
CA LEU A 224 -15.15 -0.26 15.97
C LEU A 224 -16.25 0.80 15.85
N HIS A 225 -16.99 0.78 14.73
CA HIS A 225 -17.91 1.83 14.32
C HIS A 225 -19.29 1.25 13.96
N PRO A 226 -20.24 1.19 14.91
CA PRO A 226 -21.53 0.50 14.72
C PRO A 226 -22.42 1.06 13.60
N PHE A 227 -22.29 2.35 13.26
CA PHE A 227 -23.06 3.01 12.20
C PHE A 227 -22.33 3.05 10.85
N ALA A 228 -21.05 2.68 10.79
CA ALA A 228 -20.23 2.75 9.58
C ALA A 228 -20.86 1.98 8.41
N PHE A 229 -21.38 0.77 8.67
CA PHE A 229 -22.03 -0.03 7.62
C PHE A 229 -23.28 0.65 7.07
N LYS A 230 -24.13 1.19 7.95
CA LYS A 230 -25.36 1.87 7.54
C LYS A 230 -25.05 3.16 6.78
N ALA A 231 -24.06 3.92 7.22
CA ALA A 231 -23.58 5.10 6.51
C ALA A 231 -23.03 4.74 5.12
N ALA A 232 -22.25 3.66 5.00
CA ALA A 232 -21.77 3.16 3.70
C ALA A 232 -22.91 2.72 2.77
N ALA A 233 -23.94 2.05 3.30
CA ALA A 233 -25.12 1.63 2.53
C ALA A 233 -25.92 2.83 2.01
N TYR A 234 -26.13 3.85 2.86
CA TYR A 234 -26.74 5.12 2.45
C TYR A 234 -25.88 5.80 1.38
N GLY A 235 -24.57 5.87 1.59
CA GLY A 235 -23.61 6.43 0.63
C GLY A 235 -23.68 5.76 -0.75
N TYR A 236 -23.71 4.43 -0.79
CA TYR A 236 -23.88 3.68 -2.05
C TYR A 236 -25.19 4.07 -2.77
N CYS A 237 -26.30 4.15 -2.05
CA CYS A 237 -27.59 4.56 -2.62
C CYS A 237 -27.60 6.02 -3.08
N VAL A 238 -26.94 6.92 -2.36
CA VAL A 238 -26.76 8.33 -2.77
C VAL A 238 -25.94 8.40 -4.06
N GLN A 239 -24.80 7.70 -4.11
CA GLN A 239 -23.95 7.61 -5.30
C GLN A 239 -24.72 7.07 -6.51
N LYS A 240 -25.51 6.00 -6.31
CA LYS A 240 -26.33 5.39 -7.36
C LYS A 240 -27.33 6.36 -7.98
N GLN A 241 -27.90 7.28 -7.18
CA GLN A 241 -28.77 8.33 -7.70
C GLN A 241 -27.97 9.44 -8.37
N LYS A 242 -26.91 9.93 -7.71
CA LYS A 242 -26.05 11.00 -8.21
C LYS A 242 -24.67 10.95 -7.58
N ASN A 243 -23.64 10.69 -8.39
CA ASN A 243 -22.24 10.62 -7.96
C ASN A 243 -21.83 11.82 -7.08
N ASP A 244 -22.09 13.05 -7.54
CA ASP A 244 -21.64 14.25 -6.81
C ASP A 244 -22.39 14.48 -5.50
N ALA A 245 -23.62 13.98 -5.38
CA ALA A 245 -24.40 14.06 -4.14
C ALA A 245 -23.74 13.23 -3.02
N PHE A 246 -22.96 12.20 -3.37
CA PHE A 246 -22.20 11.43 -2.39
C PHE A 246 -21.26 12.31 -1.58
N PHE A 247 -20.55 13.24 -2.21
CA PHE A 247 -19.58 14.09 -1.50
C PHE A 247 -20.23 15.13 -0.60
N VAL A 248 -21.46 15.56 -0.92
CA VAL A 248 -22.27 16.40 -0.03
C VAL A 248 -22.78 15.57 1.15
N TYR A 249 -23.24 14.35 0.89
CA TYR A 249 -23.67 13.39 1.91
C TYR A 249 -22.53 13.03 2.86
N SER A 250 -21.37 12.61 2.35
CA SER A 250 -20.23 12.19 3.16
C SER A 250 -19.69 13.34 4.02
N ALA A 251 -19.57 14.55 3.45
CA ALA A 251 -19.20 15.73 4.22
C ALA A 251 -20.20 16.01 5.34
N ALA A 252 -21.51 15.92 5.07
CA ALA A 252 -22.53 16.09 6.09
C ALA A 252 -22.43 15.04 7.20
N VAL A 253 -22.21 13.76 6.87
CA VAL A 253 -22.00 12.69 7.86
C VAL A 253 -20.76 12.94 8.69
N PHE A 254 -19.64 13.34 8.07
CA PHE A 254 -18.41 13.68 8.79
C PHE A 254 -18.59 14.90 9.70
N ASP A 255 -19.30 15.93 9.27
CA ASP A 255 -19.60 17.13 10.07
C ASP A 255 -20.35 16.76 11.35
N THR A 256 -21.31 15.85 11.26
CA THR A 256 -22.18 15.40 12.37
C THR A 256 -21.79 14.04 12.94
N GLN A 257 -20.54 13.60 12.73
CA GLN A 257 -20.09 12.23 13.04
C GLN A 257 -20.31 11.83 14.50
N ALA A 258 -20.23 12.78 15.44
CA ALA A 258 -20.47 12.53 16.86
C ALA A 258 -21.93 12.15 17.19
N ALA A 259 -22.88 12.45 16.30
CA ALA A 259 -24.29 12.06 16.41
C ALA A 259 -24.60 10.70 15.76
N LEU A 260 -23.58 9.92 15.39
CA LEU A 260 -23.76 8.53 14.96
C LEU A 260 -23.87 7.60 16.18
N THR A 261 -24.87 7.83 17.02
CA THR A 261 -25.24 7.02 18.20
C THR A 261 -26.49 6.20 17.94
N GLU A 262 -26.81 5.25 18.82
CA GLU A 262 -28.04 4.45 18.72
C GLU A 262 -29.29 5.32 18.62
N GLU A 263 -29.37 6.39 19.42
CA GLU A 263 -30.52 7.29 19.49
C GLU A 263 -30.62 8.23 18.29
N THR A 264 -29.49 8.73 17.78
CA THR A 264 -29.45 9.85 16.83
C THR A 264 -28.93 9.50 15.43
N GLY A 265 -28.29 8.35 15.27
CA GLY A 265 -27.58 7.99 14.04
C GLY A 265 -28.51 7.84 12.83
N ASN A 266 -29.70 7.25 13.02
CA ASN A 266 -30.67 7.11 11.93
C ASN A 266 -31.12 8.47 11.36
N GLN A 267 -31.44 9.42 12.25
CA GLN A 267 -31.85 10.75 11.83
C GLN A 267 -30.67 11.51 11.21
N THR A 268 -29.49 11.41 11.81
CA THR A 268 -28.25 12.01 11.30
C THR A 268 -27.97 11.62 9.85
N LEU A 269 -28.12 10.33 9.50
CA LEU A 269 -27.93 9.88 8.12
C LEU A 269 -29.03 10.39 7.17
N LYS A 270 -30.29 10.49 7.62
CA LYS A 270 -31.40 11.05 6.84
C LYS A 270 -31.23 12.55 6.59
N ASP A 271 -30.74 13.30 7.57
CA ASP A 271 -30.43 14.72 7.44
C ASP A 271 -29.28 14.95 6.44
N ALA A 272 -28.25 14.10 6.48
CA ALA A 272 -27.17 14.13 5.51
C ALA A 272 -27.65 13.87 4.08
N VAL A 273 -28.59 12.92 3.88
CA VAL A 273 -29.25 12.68 2.58
C VAL A 273 -30.05 13.90 2.13
N THR A 274 -30.78 14.54 3.04
CA THR A 274 -31.55 15.77 2.77
C THR A 274 -30.61 16.90 2.32
N LYS A 275 -29.48 17.08 3.02
CA LYS A 275 -28.44 18.07 2.65
C LYS A 275 -27.81 17.78 1.28
N ALA A 276 -27.74 16.51 0.88
CA ALA A 276 -27.35 16.09 -0.46
C ALA A 276 -28.44 16.29 -1.54
N GLY A 277 -29.62 16.78 -1.16
CA GLY A 277 -30.72 17.09 -2.07
C GLY A 277 -31.48 15.88 -2.57
N LEU A 278 -31.44 14.76 -1.83
CA LEU A 278 -32.13 13.52 -2.18
C LEU A 278 -33.22 13.20 -1.15
N ASP A 279 -34.16 12.33 -1.51
CA ASP A 279 -35.23 11.87 -0.62
C ASP A 279 -34.71 10.83 0.41
N PRO A 280 -34.74 11.14 1.71
CA PRO A 280 -34.31 10.21 2.75
C PRO A 280 -35.10 8.91 2.78
N ALA A 281 -36.40 8.93 2.46
CA ALA A 281 -37.23 7.72 2.47
C ALA A 281 -36.80 6.76 1.34
N ALA A 282 -36.56 7.30 0.14
CA ALA A 282 -36.05 6.52 -0.98
C ALA A 282 -34.65 5.92 -0.70
N ILE A 283 -33.75 6.69 -0.07
CA ILE A 283 -32.42 6.19 0.31
C ILE A 283 -32.50 5.13 1.41
N ASP A 284 -33.34 5.32 2.43
CA ASP A 284 -33.54 4.33 3.51
C ASP A 284 -34.07 3.00 2.93
N ALA A 285 -35.04 3.06 2.02
CA ALA A 285 -35.56 1.88 1.32
C ALA A 285 -34.48 1.19 0.47
N CYS A 286 -33.65 1.96 -0.26
CA CYS A 286 -32.54 1.41 -1.04
C CYS A 286 -31.46 0.75 -0.15
N ALA A 287 -31.11 1.40 0.96
CA ALA A 287 -30.07 0.94 1.88
C ALA A 287 -30.46 -0.34 2.62
N ALA A 288 -31.76 -0.58 2.82
CA ALA A 288 -32.28 -1.80 3.44
C ALA A 288 -32.29 -3.03 2.52
N THR A 289 -31.96 -2.89 1.23
CA THR A 289 -32.01 -4.03 0.30
C THR A 289 -30.82 -4.98 0.47
N PRO A 290 -31.01 -6.30 0.26
CA PRO A 290 -29.90 -7.25 0.20
C PRO A 290 -28.84 -6.87 -0.84
N ALA A 291 -29.28 -6.35 -1.99
CA ALA A 291 -28.38 -5.91 -3.05
C ALA A 291 -27.43 -4.79 -2.60
N THR A 292 -27.90 -3.82 -1.80
CA THR A 292 -27.02 -2.78 -1.25
C THR A 292 -26.06 -3.37 -0.21
N LYS A 293 -26.52 -4.33 0.60
CA LYS A 293 -25.64 -5.04 1.54
C LYS A 293 -24.50 -5.73 0.80
N ASP A 294 -24.79 -6.44 -0.28
CA ASP A 294 -23.80 -7.15 -1.10
C ASP A 294 -22.76 -6.20 -1.69
N GLN A 295 -23.14 -4.96 -2.00
CA GLN A 295 -22.24 -3.93 -2.55
C GLN A 295 -21.29 -3.40 -1.46
N VAL A 296 -21.79 -3.14 -0.26
CA VAL A 296 -20.93 -2.76 0.87
C VAL A 296 -19.99 -3.91 1.24
N ASP A 297 -20.48 -5.15 1.28
CA ASP A 297 -19.67 -6.33 1.53
C ASP A 297 -18.61 -6.55 0.43
N ALA A 298 -18.94 -6.31 -0.84
CA ALA A 298 -17.99 -6.38 -1.96
C ALA A 298 -16.88 -5.32 -1.83
N SER A 299 -17.22 -4.13 -1.35
CA SER A 299 -16.26 -3.06 -1.05
C SER A 299 -15.31 -3.44 0.10
N ILE A 300 -15.85 -4.02 1.18
CA ILE A 300 -15.04 -4.57 2.28
C ILE A 300 -14.12 -5.69 1.78
N LYS A 301 -14.65 -6.59 0.95
CA LYS A 301 -13.88 -7.68 0.36
C LYS A 301 -12.78 -7.18 -0.57
N LEU A 302 -13.02 -6.10 -1.33
CA LEU A 302 -11.99 -5.45 -2.12
C LEU A 302 -10.86 -4.94 -1.23
N ALA A 303 -11.18 -4.21 -0.16
CA ALA A 303 -10.19 -3.71 0.80
C ALA A 303 -9.33 -4.86 1.36
N GLN A 304 -9.96 -5.95 1.81
CA GLN A 304 -9.27 -7.14 2.30
C GLN A 304 -8.37 -7.79 1.23
N ASP A 305 -8.87 -7.94 0.00
CA ASP A 305 -8.15 -8.58 -1.10
C ASP A 305 -6.91 -7.79 -1.54
N VAL A 306 -6.94 -6.46 -1.41
CA VAL A 306 -5.78 -5.62 -1.73
C VAL A 306 -4.87 -5.37 -0.52
N GLY A 307 -5.18 -5.92 0.66
CA GLY A 307 -4.35 -5.78 1.86
C GLY A 307 -4.56 -4.47 2.63
N VAL A 308 -5.75 -3.87 2.53
CA VAL A 308 -6.13 -2.70 3.34
C VAL A 308 -6.60 -3.19 4.72
N GLU A 309 -5.89 -2.76 5.76
CA GLU A 309 -6.13 -3.20 7.14
C GLU A 309 -6.55 -2.06 8.09
N GLN A 310 -6.55 -0.82 7.59
CA GLN A 310 -6.87 0.37 8.38
C GLN A 310 -7.49 1.46 7.50
N THR A 311 -8.12 2.44 8.15
CA THR A 311 -8.65 3.65 7.50
C THR A 311 -8.11 4.91 8.17
N PRO A 312 -7.88 6.01 7.42
CA PRO A 312 -7.90 6.09 5.96
C PRO A 312 -6.65 5.44 5.34
N MET A 313 -6.85 4.68 4.27
CA MET A 313 -5.77 4.12 3.44
C MET A 313 -5.93 4.61 2.02
N LEU A 314 -4.86 5.15 1.43
CA LEU A 314 -4.85 5.63 0.06
C LEU A 314 -4.06 4.66 -0.83
N ALA A 315 -4.69 4.14 -1.87
CA ALA A 315 -3.99 3.44 -2.93
C ALA A 315 -3.62 4.41 -4.06
N VAL A 316 -2.34 4.61 -4.30
CA VAL A 316 -1.81 5.37 -5.45
C VAL A 316 -1.37 4.38 -6.51
N ASN A 317 -2.21 4.14 -7.53
CA ASN A 317 -1.92 3.10 -8.55
C ASN A 317 -1.49 1.76 -7.93
N GLY A 318 -2.19 1.32 -6.88
CA GLY A 318 -1.89 0.07 -6.16
C GLY A 318 -0.84 0.18 -5.04
N HIS A 319 -0.11 1.29 -4.93
CA HIS A 319 0.77 1.55 -3.79
C HIS A 319 -0.09 2.02 -2.60
N LEU A 320 -0.26 1.15 -1.60
CA LEU A 320 -1.03 1.45 -0.39
C LEU A 320 -0.22 2.32 0.58
N LEU A 321 -0.82 3.43 1.00
CA LEU A 321 -0.23 4.44 1.89
C LEU A 321 -1.22 4.78 3.01
N PRO A 322 -0.90 4.56 4.31
CA PRO A 322 -1.69 5.11 5.40
C PRO A 322 -1.70 6.63 5.29
N LEU A 323 -2.86 7.20 5.02
CA LEU A 323 -2.96 8.64 4.73
C LEU A 323 -2.70 9.46 6.00
N ALA A 324 -2.99 8.90 7.17
CA ALA A 324 -2.63 9.47 8.46
C ALA A 324 -1.11 9.45 8.66
N GLY A 325 -0.52 10.62 8.90
CA GLY A 325 0.89 10.76 9.27
C GLY A 325 1.86 11.03 8.11
N ILE A 326 1.39 11.09 6.86
CA ILE A 326 2.22 11.51 5.72
C ILE A 326 2.04 13.01 5.48
N PRO A 327 3.10 13.83 5.53
CA PRO A 327 3.01 15.23 5.13
C PRO A 327 2.54 15.37 3.68
N TYR A 328 1.69 16.37 3.41
CA TYR A 328 1.06 16.53 2.10
C TYR A 328 2.08 16.63 0.94
N GLU A 329 3.18 17.35 1.13
CA GLU A 329 4.23 17.48 0.10
C GLU A 329 4.98 16.15 -0.16
N THR A 330 5.17 15.33 0.88
CA THR A 330 5.71 13.97 0.71
C THR A 330 4.73 13.12 -0.09
N LEU A 331 3.44 13.21 0.21
CA LEU A 331 2.40 12.49 -0.53
C LEU A 331 2.38 12.89 -2.01
N LYS A 332 2.48 14.19 -2.32
CA LYS A 332 2.59 14.68 -3.71
C LYS A 332 3.79 14.11 -4.44
N THR A 333 4.92 14.01 -3.75
CA THR A 333 6.15 13.43 -4.29
C THR A 333 5.97 11.94 -4.59
N ILE A 334 5.34 11.18 -3.67
CA ILE A 334 5.04 9.76 -3.88
C ILE A 334 4.11 9.58 -5.09
N ILE A 335 3.03 10.37 -5.20
CA ILE A 335 2.08 10.30 -6.32
C ILE A 335 2.77 10.58 -7.65
N SER A 336 3.56 11.65 -7.70
CA SER A 336 4.28 12.03 -8.93
C SER A 336 5.31 10.99 -9.34
N TYR A 337 6.01 10.42 -8.36
CA TYR A 337 6.99 9.36 -8.59
C TYR A 337 6.34 8.07 -9.08
N GLN A 338 5.26 7.63 -8.43
CA GLN A 338 4.50 6.45 -8.86
C GLN A 338 3.94 6.63 -10.28
N ALA A 339 3.38 7.81 -10.58
CA ALA A 339 2.92 8.15 -11.92
C ALA A 339 4.06 8.06 -12.96
N SER A 340 5.27 8.50 -12.59
CA SER A 340 6.45 8.38 -13.45
C SER A 340 6.86 6.92 -13.70
N LEU A 341 6.84 6.07 -12.68
CA LEU A 341 7.12 4.63 -12.83
C LEU A 341 6.10 3.95 -13.73
N ASP A 342 4.85 4.37 -13.63
CA ASP A 342 3.73 3.85 -14.41
C ASP A 342 3.63 4.44 -15.83
N GLY A 343 4.45 5.44 -16.16
CA GLY A 343 4.42 6.13 -17.45
C GLY A 343 3.15 6.96 -17.69
N VAL A 344 2.49 7.43 -16.63
CA VAL A 344 1.23 8.20 -16.71
C VAL A 344 1.43 9.68 -16.36
N SER A 345 0.61 10.55 -16.96
CA SER A 345 0.68 11.99 -16.71
C SER A 345 -0.19 12.38 -15.51
N THR A 346 0.37 13.15 -14.57
CA THR A 346 -0.35 13.68 -13.41
C THR A 346 -1.26 14.88 -13.74
N GLY A 347 -0.97 15.59 -14.83
CA GLY A 347 -1.59 16.88 -15.15
C GLY A 347 -1.21 18.01 -14.18
N ALA A 348 -0.36 17.72 -13.19
CA ALA A 348 0.11 18.70 -12.22
C ALA A 348 1.08 19.69 -12.88
N THR A 349 0.84 20.99 -12.67
CA THR A 349 1.77 22.06 -13.07
C THR A 349 2.81 22.27 -11.97
N GLY A 350 3.82 21.41 -11.89
CA GLY A 350 4.89 21.47 -10.89
C GLY A 350 6.13 20.68 -11.34
N PRO A 351 7.29 20.84 -10.67
CA PRO A 351 8.54 20.21 -11.12
C PRO A 351 8.37 18.69 -11.14
N ALA A 352 8.35 18.13 -12.35
CA ALA A 352 8.37 16.69 -12.55
C ALA A 352 9.64 16.14 -11.90
N VAL A 353 9.49 15.25 -10.92
CA VAL A 353 10.60 14.42 -10.45
C VAL A 353 11.15 13.70 -11.69
N GLY A 354 12.43 13.94 -11.97
CA GLY A 354 13.04 13.87 -13.29
C GLY A 354 12.56 12.73 -14.20
N ARG A 355 11.96 13.10 -15.34
CA ARG A 355 11.89 12.20 -16.50
C ARG A 355 13.32 11.81 -16.87
N SER A 356 13.72 10.58 -16.57
CA SER A 356 14.94 9.99 -17.14
C SER A 356 14.70 9.78 -18.64
N SER A 357 15.02 10.79 -19.44
CA SER A 357 15.06 10.69 -20.90
C SER A 357 16.28 9.86 -21.31
N ASN A 358 16.13 8.53 -21.35
CA ASN A 358 16.97 7.68 -22.20
C ASN A 358 16.22 6.38 -22.53
N PRO A 359 15.80 6.17 -23.79
CA PRO A 359 15.38 4.85 -24.24
C PRO A 359 16.61 3.90 -24.31
N PRO A 360 16.44 2.60 -24.02
CA PRO A 360 17.53 1.65 -24.17
C PRO A 360 17.85 1.49 -25.66
N THR A 361 19.03 1.96 -26.07
CA THR A 361 19.62 1.60 -27.35
C THR A 361 19.97 0.12 -27.32
N LEU A 362 19.20 -0.69 -28.06
CA LEU A 362 19.58 -2.06 -28.43
C LEU A 362 20.73 -1.97 -29.44
N GLY A 363 21.96 -2.21 -28.96
CA GLY A 363 23.13 -2.37 -29.79
C GLY A 363 23.10 -3.71 -30.53
N LYS A 364 23.52 -3.68 -31.80
CA LYS A 364 23.75 -4.84 -32.67
C LYS A 364 24.91 -5.70 -32.20
#